data_AF-A0A8T7J6Z9-F1
#
_entry.id   AF-A0A8T7J6Z9-F1
#
_cell.length_a   1.000
_cell.length_b   1.000
_cell.length_c   1.000
_cell.angle_alpha   90.00
_cell.angle_beta   90.00
_cell.angle_gamma   90.00
#
_symmetry.space_group_name_H-M   'P 1'
#
loop_
_entity.id
_entity.type
_entity.pdbx_description
1 polymer ?
#
loop_
_entity_poly.entity_id
_entity_poly.type
_entity_poly.pdbx_seq_one_letter_code
_entity_poly.pdbx_strand_id
1 'polypeptide(L)'
;GWQWVAGCGADAAPYFRVFNPLTQGQKFDPEAKYIKHWVPELADVPAKDIHKGMPSNRPIQYPRPIVDLSSSRIRALGAYDEIKRMWVD
;
A
#
# COMPACT_ATOMS: atom_id res chain seq x y z
N GLY A 1 -5.40 14.90 6.84
CA GLY A 1 -6.37 14.27 7.78
C GLY A 1 -7.19 13.21 7.07
N TRP A 2 -8.09 12.53 7.78
CA TRP A 2 -8.88 11.40 7.24
C TRP A 2 -9.67 11.75 5.98
N GLN A 3 -10.35 12.90 5.96
CA GLN A 3 -11.11 13.36 4.79
C GLN A 3 -10.23 13.51 3.53
N TRP A 4 -9.04 14.10 3.68
CA TRP A 4 -8.13 14.31 2.55
C TRP A 4 -7.59 13.00 1.96
N VAL A 5 -7.31 11.99 2.79
CA VAL A 5 -6.86 10.68 2.32
C VAL A 5 -8.00 9.94 1.61
N ALA A 6 -9.25 10.15 2.04
CA ALA A 6 -10.44 9.60 1.41
C ALA A 6 -10.85 10.32 0.11
N GLY A 7 -10.09 11.34 -0.35
CA GLY A 7 -10.41 12.10 -1.56
C GLY A 7 -11.47 13.18 -1.35
N CYS A 8 -11.82 13.53 -0.11
CA CYS A 8 -12.78 14.57 0.22
C CYS A 8 -12.08 15.92 0.47
N GLY A 9 -12.48 16.94 -0.30
CA GLY A 9 -11.95 18.31 -0.22
C GLY A 9 -11.35 18.77 -1.55
N ALA A 10 -11.32 20.08 -1.77
CA ALA A 10 -10.87 20.66 -3.04
C ALA A 10 -9.41 20.30 -3.39
N ASP A 11 -8.55 20.19 -2.37
CA ASP A 11 -7.12 19.90 -2.53
C ASP A 11 -6.75 18.43 -2.30
N ALA A 12 -7.74 17.55 -2.15
CA ALA A 12 -7.49 16.14 -1.92
C ALA A 12 -6.94 15.46 -3.19
N ALA A 13 -6.06 14.47 -3.00
CA ALA A 13 -5.68 13.61 -4.12
C ALA A 13 -6.93 12.89 -4.64
N PRO A 14 -7.13 12.76 -5.97
CA PRO A 14 -8.31 12.07 -6.49
C PRO A 14 -8.38 10.62 -6.01
N TYR A 15 -9.59 10.14 -5.66
CA TYR A 15 -9.78 8.80 -5.08
C TYR A 15 -9.18 7.66 -5.92
N PHE A 16 -9.23 7.78 -7.25
CA PHE A 16 -8.67 6.77 -8.16
C PHE A 16 -7.14 6.64 -8.07
N ARG A 17 -6.45 7.56 -7.38
CA ARG A 17 -5.01 7.49 -7.11
C ARG A 17 -4.75 6.55 -5.94
N VAL A 18 -4.71 5.26 -6.23
CA VAL A 18 -4.31 4.22 -5.26
C VAL A 18 -2.80 4.02 -5.31
N PHE A 19 -2.10 4.40 -4.24
CA PHE A 19 -0.65 4.22 -4.14
C PHE A 19 -0.27 2.78 -3.81
N ASN A 20 0.79 2.27 -4.45
CA ASN A 20 1.36 0.97 -4.10
C ASN A 20 2.29 1.13 -2.88
N PRO A 21 2.01 0.48 -1.73
CA PRO A 21 2.81 0.64 -0.52
C PRO A 21 4.28 0.22 -0.70
N LEU A 22 4.57 -0.73 -1.59
CA LEU A 22 5.94 -1.17 -1.85
C LEU A 22 6.76 -0.08 -2.54
N THR A 23 6.20 0.58 -3.56
CA THR A 23 6.91 1.67 -4.26
C THR A 23 6.97 2.94 -3.41
N GLN A 24 5.98 3.20 -2.55
CA GLN A 24 6.07 4.26 -1.54
C GLN A 24 7.20 3.96 -0.55
N GLY A 25 7.32 2.72 -0.08
CA GLY A 25 8.42 2.28 0.77
C GLY A 25 9.78 2.51 0.12
N GLN A 26 9.96 2.08 -1.14
CA GLN A 26 11.22 2.33 -1.88
C GLN A 26 11.55 3.81 -2.00
N LYS A 27 10.54 4.66 -2.16
CA LYS A 27 10.72 6.10 -2.34
C LYS A 27 11.07 6.82 -1.04
N PHE A 28 10.42 6.46 0.06
CA PHE A 28 10.50 7.21 1.33
C PHE A 28 11.33 6.54 2.41
N ASP A 29 11.62 5.24 2.29
CA ASP A 29 12.48 4.47 3.18
C ASP A 29 13.34 3.47 2.38
N PRO A 30 14.22 3.92 1.48
CA PRO A 30 14.92 3.05 0.51
C PRO A 30 15.81 1.98 1.17
N GLU A 31 16.28 2.22 2.40
CA GLU A 31 17.10 1.29 3.18
C GLU A 31 16.28 0.46 4.18
N ALA A 32 14.95 0.59 4.17
CA ALA A 32 14.03 -0.01 5.13
C ALA A 32 14.38 0.30 6.61
N LYS A 33 15.00 1.45 6.90
CA LYS A 33 15.43 1.84 8.26
C LYS A 33 14.23 2.02 9.18
N TYR A 34 13.19 2.69 8.69
CA TYR A 34 11.97 2.90 9.47
C TYR A 34 11.24 1.58 9.70
N ILE A 35 11.10 0.75 8.65
CA ILE A 35 10.45 -0.56 8.75
C ILE A 35 11.19 -1.44 9.77
N LYS A 36 12.50 -1.55 9.68
CA LYS A 36 13.30 -2.41 10.58
C LYS A 36 13.30 -1.96 12.04
N HIS A 37 13.13 -0.66 12.28
CA HIS A 37 13.01 -0.13 13.64
C HIS A 37 11.69 -0.53 14.28
N TRP A 38 10.59 -0.49 13.53
CA TRP A 38 9.23 -0.75 14.06
C TRP A 38 8.75 -2.20 13.88
N VAL A 39 9.39 -2.97 13.00
CA VAL A 39 9.09 -4.36 12.68
C VAL A 39 10.37 -5.18 12.86
N PRO A 40 10.81 -5.42 14.11
CA PRO A 40 12.12 -5.99 14.41
C PRO A 40 12.33 -7.40 13.85
N GLU A 41 11.26 -8.18 13.63
CA GLU A 41 11.31 -9.47 12.94
C GLU A 41 11.81 -9.37 11.49
N LEU A 42 11.87 -8.16 10.92
CA LEU A 42 12.43 -7.87 9.59
C LEU A 42 13.84 -7.24 9.63
N ALA A 43 14.47 -7.09 10.81
CA ALA A 43 15.76 -6.38 10.94
C ALA A 43 16.87 -6.95 10.02
N ASP A 44 16.98 -8.28 9.94
CA ASP A 44 18.01 -8.99 9.16
C ASP A 44 17.63 -9.22 7.68
N VAL A 45 16.49 -8.69 7.27
CA VAL A 45 15.98 -8.84 5.91
C VAL A 45 16.59 -7.74 5.03
N PRO A 46 17.11 -8.08 3.83
CA PRO A 46 17.57 -7.07 2.88
C PRO A 46 16.43 -6.12 2.48
N ALA A 47 16.70 -4.80 2.47
CA ALA A 47 15.69 -3.79 2.12
C ALA A 47 15.04 -4.06 0.76
N LYS A 48 15.83 -4.51 -0.23
CA LYS A 48 15.35 -4.91 -1.55
C LYS A 48 14.26 -5.99 -1.52
N ASP A 49 14.30 -6.89 -0.53
CA ASP A 49 13.35 -8.00 -0.41
C ASP A 49 12.08 -7.53 0.31
N ILE A 50 12.22 -6.71 1.36
CA ILE A 50 11.11 -6.01 2.04
C ILE A 50 10.28 -5.24 1.00
N HIS A 51 10.94 -4.43 0.18
CA HIS A 51 10.29 -3.60 -0.83
C HIS A 51 9.81 -4.34 -2.08
N LYS A 52 10.03 -5.65 -2.19
CA LYS A 52 9.44 -6.49 -3.23
C LYS A 52 8.19 -7.24 -2.76
N GLY A 53 7.71 -6.95 -1.54
CA GLY A 53 6.50 -7.56 -0.98
C GLY A 53 6.69 -9.01 -0.52
N MET A 54 7.96 -9.44 -0.47
CA MET A 54 8.52 -10.67 0.04
C MET A 54 7.68 -11.97 0.02
N PRO A 55 8.27 -13.00 -0.56
CA PRO A 55 8.58 -14.20 0.21
C PRO A 55 10.08 -14.46 0.12
N SER A 56 10.79 -14.28 1.23
CA SER A 56 12.12 -14.89 1.34
C SER A 56 11.89 -16.30 1.84
N ASN A 57 12.63 -17.29 1.33
CA ASN A 57 12.66 -18.68 1.82
C ASN A 57 13.20 -18.79 3.28
N ARG A 58 13.16 -17.69 4.02
CA ARG A 58 13.56 -17.62 5.41
C ARG A 58 12.33 -17.89 6.26
N PRO A 59 12.45 -18.71 7.32
CA PRO A 59 11.40 -18.83 8.32
C PRO A 59 11.34 -17.51 9.12
N ILE A 60 10.62 -16.52 8.59
CA ILE A 60 10.39 -15.24 9.26
C ILE A 60 9.00 -15.31 9.91
N GLN A 61 8.91 -14.89 11.16
CA GLN A 61 7.64 -14.72 11.87
C GLN A 61 6.94 -13.43 11.44
N TYR A 62 6.72 -13.26 10.13
CA TYR A 62 6.02 -12.11 9.56
C TYR A 62 4.92 -12.61 8.61
N PRO A 63 3.69 -12.07 8.70
CA PRO A 63 2.58 -12.58 7.92
C PRO A 63 2.78 -12.36 6.42
N ARG A 64 2.19 -13.26 5.62
CA ARG A 64 2.04 -13.03 4.18
C ARG A 64 1.09 -11.85 3.94
N PRO A 65 1.24 -11.11 2.83
CA PRO A 65 0.29 -10.07 2.45
C PRO A 65 -1.16 -10.56 2.50
N ILE A 66 -2.02 -9.81 3.19
CA ILE A 66 -3.44 -10.16 3.37
C ILE A 66 -4.29 -9.97 2.11
N VAL A 67 -3.80 -9.15 1.18
CA VAL A 67 -4.41 -8.89 -0.13
C VAL A 67 -3.33 -8.81 -1.19
N ASP A 68 -3.68 -9.18 -2.42
CA ASP A 68 -2.86 -8.86 -3.58
C ASP A 68 -3.10 -7.40 -4.00
N LEU A 69 -2.02 -6.67 -4.28
CA LEU A 69 -2.07 -5.23 -4.55
C LEU A 69 -2.79 -4.89 -5.86
N SER A 70 -2.70 -5.77 -6.86
CA SER A 70 -3.32 -5.55 -8.16
C SER A 70 -4.84 -5.69 -8.07
N SER A 71 -5.29 -6.82 -7.53
CA SER A 71 -6.71 -7.13 -7.32
C SER A 71 -7.37 -6.16 -6.33
N SER A 72 -6.67 -5.76 -5.26
CA SER A 72 -7.22 -4.77 -4.32
C SER A 72 -7.44 -3.41 -4.97
N ARG A 73 -6.52 -2.98 -5.86
CA ARG A 73 -6.67 -1.75 -6.64
C ARG A 73 -7.87 -1.85 -7.59
N ILE A 74 -7.99 -2.95 -8.33
CA ILE A 74 -9.12 -3.17 -9.25
C ILE A 74 -10.44 -3.09 -8.48
N ARG A 75 -10.55 -3.75 -7.33
CA ARG A 75 -11.75 -3.72 -6.49
C ARG A 75 -12.09 -2.30 -6.01
N ALA A 76 -11.10 -1.53 -5.56
CA ALA A 76 -11.30 -0.15 -5.11
C ALA A 76 -11.78 0.78 -6.24
N LEU A 77 -11.20 0.64 -7.44
CA LEU A 77 -11.60 1.42 -8.61
C LEU A 77 -12.98 1.02 -9.14
N GLY A 78 -13.32 -0.27 -9.10
CA GLY A 78 -14.65 -0.76 -9.45
C GLY A 78 -15.74 -0.17 -8.56
N ALA A 79 -15.55 -0.20 -7.24
CA ALA A 79 -16.47 0.41 -6.29
C ALA A 79 -16.62 1.94 -6.49
N TYR A 80 -15.52 2.62 -6.80
CA TYR A 80 -15.57 4.05 -7.13
C TYR A 80 -16.37 4.34 -8.40
N ASP A 81 -16.20 3.50 -9.43
CA ASP A 81 -16.92 3.63 -10.70
C ASP A 81 -18.43 3.35 -10.54
N GLU A 82 -18.81 2.39 -9.70
CA GLU A 82 -20.21 2.15 -9.32
C GLU A 82 -20.84 3.38 -8.67
N ILE A 83 -20.19 3.97 -7.66
CA ILE A 83 -20.66 5.19 -6.99
C ILE A 83 -20.78 6.32 -8.01
N LYS A 84 -19.79 6.48 -8.89
CA LYS A 84 -19.82 7.54 -9.91
C LYS A 84 -21.01 7.39 -10.86
N ARG A 85 -21.36 6.16 -11.28
CA ARG A 85 -22.54 5.91 -12.12
C ARG A 85 -23.84 6.25 -11.41
N MET A 86 -23.99 5.84 -10.15
CA MET A 86 -25.18 6.13 -9.35
C MET A 86 -25.48 7.63 -9.17
N TRP A 87 -24.46 8.48 -9.31
CA TRP A 87 -24.61 9.94 -9.17
C TRP A 87 -24.98 10.66 -10.47
N VAL A 88 -24.90 9.97 -11.61
CA VAL A 88 -25.18 10.54 -12.94
C VAL A 88 -26.58 10.16 -13.42
N ASP A 89 -27.17 9.12 -12.84
CA ASP A 89 -28.58 8.73 -12.99
C ASP A 89 -29.49 9.47 -11.99
#